data_AF-A0A9X2NWI0-F1
#
_entry.id   AF-A0A9X2NWI0-F1
#
_cell.length_a   1.000
_cell.length_b   1.000
_cell.length_c   1.000
_cell.angle_alpha   90.00
_cell.angle_beta   90.00
_cell.angle_gamma   90.00
#
_symmetry.space_group_name_H-M   'P 1'
#
loop_
_entity.id
_entity.type
_entity.pdbx_description
1 polymer ?
#
loop_
_entity_poly.entity_id
_entity_poly.type
_entity_poly.pdbx_seq_one_letter_code
_entity_poly.pdbx_strand_id
1 'polypeptide(L)'
;MKSTFNICFYAKKDKQKANGAYPLFARITVDGVASRFNTKLDVLPSIWDGKMGKATGRTSEASRINRMLDDINASLNTIYHEMQRRDWKKSRGLPPSASPKLPPLSQLN
;
A
#
# COMPACT_ATOMS: atom_id res chain seq x y z
N MET A 1 16.09 -9.45 -10.01
CA MET A 1 15.51 -9.71 -8.66
C MET A 1 14.01 -9.42 -8.73
N LYS A 2 13.15 -10.37 -8.34
CA LYS A 2 11.72 -10.08 -8.11
C LYS A 2 11.65 -9.31 -6.79
N SER A 3 11.44 -8.00 -6.84
CA SER A 3 11.21 -7.25 -5.61
C SER A 3 9.86 -7.64 -5.05
N THR A 4 9.80 -8.03 -3.77
CA THR A 4 8.60 -8.61 -3.15
C THR A 4 7.72 -7.53 -2.52
N PHE A 5 7.46 -6.43 -3.25
CA PHE A 5 6.61 -5.35 -2.76
C PHE A 5 5.17 -5.84 -2.56
N ASN A 6 4.70 -5.73 -1.32
CA ASN A 6 3.33 -6.09 -0.96
C ASN A 6 2.79 -5.13 0.09
N ILE A 7 1.54 -4.70 -0.10
CA ILE A 7 0.77 -3.92 0.86
C ILE A 7 -0.41 -4.77 1.33
N CYS A 8 -0.59 -4.90 2.64
CA CYS A 8 -1.76 -5.53 3.25
C CYS A 8 -2.37 -4.59 4.30
N PHE A 9 -3.70 -4.54 4.35
CA PHE A 9 -4.44 -3.85 5.40
C PHE A 9 -5.07 -4.88 6.36
N TYR A 10 -5.03 -4.57 7.65
CA TYR A 10 -5.62 -5.45 8.68
C TYR A 10 -6.15 -4.65 9.87
N ALA A 11 -7.21 -5.17 10.47
CA ALA A 11 -7.76 -4.66 11.72
C ALA A 11 -6.97 -5.22 12.92
N LYS A 12 -6.52 -4.34 13.80
CA LYS A 12 -5.75 -4.70 15.01
C LYS A 12 -6.68 -4.99 16.18
N LYS A 13 -7.14 -6.25 16.28
CA LYS A 13 -8.16 -6.70 17.24
C LYS A 13 -7.74 -6.51 18.71
N ASP A 14 -6.46 -6.65 19.03
CA ASP A 14 -5.92 -6.44 20.38
C ASP A 14 -5.95 -4.96 20.83
N LYS A 15 -6.34 -4.05 19.94
CA LYS A 15 -6.46 -2.61 20.21
C LYS A 15 -7.89 -2.10 20.00
N GLN A 16 -8.89 -2.93 20.34
CA GLN A 16 -10.28 -2.52 20.31
C GLN A 16 -10.50 -1.26 21.14
N LYS A 17 -11.22 -0.30 20.54
CA LYS A 17 -11.60 0.96 21.16
C LYS A 17 -12.86 0.78 22.01
N ALA A 18 -13.13 1.73 22.91
CA ALA A 18 -14.30 1.71 23.78
C ALA A 18 -15.64 1.64 23.00
N ASN A 19 -15.69 2.19 21.78
CA ASN A 19 -16.85 2.11 20.89
C ASN A 19 -16.96 0.77 20.12
N GLY A 20 -16.12 -0.21 20.43
CA GLY A 20 -16.10 -1.53 19.80
C GLY A 20 -15.36 -1.61 18.47
N ALA A 21 -14.85 -0.50 17.92
CA ALA A 21 -14.12 -0.50 16.65
C ALA A 21 -12.67 -0.96 16.79
N TYR A 22 -12.12 -1.53 15.73
CA TYR A 22 -10.70 -1.90 15.63
C TYR A 22 -9.94 -0.89 14.78
N PRO A 23 -8.76 -0.41 15.20
CA PRO A 23 -7.92 0.42 14.36
C PRO A 23 -7.34 -0.38 13.20
N LEU A 24 -7.29 0.23 12.02
CA LEU A 24 -6.72 -0.34 10.82
C LEU A 24 -5.22 0.00 10.72
N PHE A 25 -4.44 -0.99 10.32
CA PHE A 25 -3.02 -0.88 10.08
C PHE A 25 -2.68 -1.33 8.66
N ALA A 26 -1.67 -0.70 8.09
CA ALA A 26 -1.04 -1.13 6.85
C ALA A 26 0.27 -1.83 7.17
N ARG A 27 0.55 -2.94 6.47
CA ARG A 27 1.85 -3.62 6.44
C ARG A 27 2.41 -3.52 5.03
N ILE A 28 3.58 -2.90 4.90
CA ILE A 28 4.37 -2.85 3.67
C ILE A 28 5.50 -3.86 3.83
N THR A 29 5.69 -4.72 2.83
CA THR A 29 6.84 -5.63 2.77
C THR A 29 7.65 -5.30 1.54
N VAL A 30 8.96 -5.12 1.70
CA VAL A 30 9.92 -4.92 0.60
C VAL A 30 11.08 -5.88 0.84
N ASP A 31 11.35 -6.76 -0.13
CA ASP A 31 12.45 -7.73 -0.11
C ASP A 31 12.54 -8.51 1.23
N GLY A 32 11.39 -8.99 1.70
CA GLY A 32 11.25 -9.74 2.96
C GLY A 32 11.19 -8.89 4.24
N VAL A 33 11.50 -7.59 4.18
CA VAL A 33 11.45 -6.69 5.34
C VAL A 33 10.07 -6.03 5.43
N ALA A 34 9.38 -6.24 6.55
CA ALA A 34 8.06 -5.68 6.79
C ALA A 34 8.09 -4.46 7.73
N SER A 35 7.44 -3.38 7.31
CA SER A 35 7.14 -2.21 8.14
C SER A 35 5.62 -2.08 8.33
N ARG A 36 5.20 -1.55 9.47
CA ARG A 36 3.78 -1.42 9.83
C ARG A 36 3.51 0.00 10.32
N PHE A 37 2.39 0.57 9.89
CA PHE A 37 1.93 1.88 10.38
C PHE A 37 0.41 1.92 10.53
N ASN A 38 -0.06 2.80 11.41
CA ASN A 38 -1.48 3.02 11.65
C ASN A 38 -2.06 3.91 10.54
N THR A 39 -3.18 3.52 9.94
CA THR A 39 -3.83 4.31 8.86
C THR A 39 -4.65 5.47 9.40
N LYS A 40 -4.83 5.55 10.72
CA LYS A 40 -5.73 6.45 11.46
C LYS A 40 -7.21 6.22 11.16
N LEU A 41 -7.54 5.07 10.58
CA LEU A 41 -8.90 4.61 10.36
C LEU A 41 -9.27 3.58 11.40
N ASP A 42 -10.56 3.49 11.68
CA ASP A 42 -11.15 2.44 12.49
C ASP A 42 -12.26 1.76 11.72
N VAL A 43 -12.52 0.50 12.05
CA VAL A 43 -13.60 -0.27 11.43
C VAL A 43 -14.34 -1.08 12.48
N LEU A 44 -15.66 -1.18 12.34
CA LEU A 44 -16.44 -2.10 13.16
C LEU A 44 -16.18 -3.55 12.70
N PRO A 45 -16.12 -4.51 13.64
CA PRO A 45 -15.88 -5.92 13.30
C PRO A 45 -16.91 -6.49 12.31
N SER A 46 -18.15 -6.01 12.39
CA SER A 46 -19.28 -6.47 11.57
C SER A 46 -19.18 -6.13 10.10
N ILE A 47 -18.37 -5.13 9.73
CA ILE A 47 -18.23 -4.66 8.35
C ILE A 47 -16.81 -4.86 7.80
N TRP A 48 -15.97 -5.66 8.45
CA TRP A 48 -14.59 -5.88 8.01
C TRP A 48 -14.38 -7.32 7.51
N ASP A 49 -13.91 -7.46 6.27
CA ASP A 49 -13.40 -8.72 5.75
C ASP A 49 -11.89 -8.79 5.93
N GLY A 50 -11.45 -9.58 6.90
CA GLY A 50 -10.03 -9.77 7.21
C GLY A 50 -9.24 -10.54 6.16
N LYS A 51 -9.89 -11.32 5.28
CA LYS A 51 -9.22 -12.01 4.17
C LYS A 51 -8.98 -11.07 3.01
N MET A 52 -9.98 -10.25 2.68
CA MET A 52 -9.87 -9.25 1.61
C MET A 52 -9.09 -8.01 2.04
N GLY A 53 -8.98 -7.74 3.34
CA GLY A 53 -8.38 -6.52 3.87
C GLY A 53 -9.20 -5.28 3.50
N LYS A 54 -10.53 -5.41 3.45
CA LYS A 54 -11.46 -4.36 3.02
C LYS A 54 -12.73 -4.34 3.88
N ALA A 55 -13.38 -3.19 3.91
CA ALA A 55 -14.71 -3.08 4.48
C ALA A 55 -15.76 -3.66 3.52
N THR A 56 -16.81 -4.29 4.07
CA THR A 56 -17.89 -4.94 3.32
C THR A 56 -19.24 -4.30 3.60
N GLY A 57 -20.21 -4.62 2.73
CA GLY A 57 -21.56 -4.05 2.79
C GLY A 57 -21.73 -2.82 1.89
N ARG A 58 -22.92 -2.22 1.93
CA ARG A 58 -23.33 -1.08 1.08
C ARG A 58 -23.46 0.24 1.85
N THR A 59 -22.88 0.32 3.04
CA THR A 59 -22.96 1.53 3.87
C THR A 59 -22.01 2.61 3.37
N SER A 60 -22.35 3.87 3.63
CA SER A 60 -21.47 5.02 3.34
C SER A 60 -20.11 4.90 4.04
N GLU A 61 -20.10 4.37 5.26
CA GLU A 61 -18.87 4.17 6.02
C GLU A 61 -17.95 3.09 5.41
N ALA A 62 -18.50 1.96 4.94
CA ALA A 62 -17.70 0.94 4.26
C ALA A 62 -17.06 1.49 2.98
N SER A 63 -17.82 2.24 2.19
CA SER A 63 -17.31 2.93 0.99
C SER A 63 -16.24 3.96 1.31
N ARG A 64 -16.42 4.76 2.38
CA ARG A 64 -15.44 5.75 2.84
C ARG A 64 -14.14 5.10 3.27
N ILE A 65 -14.20 4.04 4.09
CA ILE A 65 -13.02 3.30 4.54
C ILE A 65 -12.25 2.75 3.33
N ASN A 66 -12.94 2.05 2.42
CA ASN A 66 -12.31 1.47 1.24
C ASN A 66 -11.63 2.52 0.36
N ARG A 67 -12.28 3.66 0.12
CA ARG A 67 -11.68 4.77 -0.63
C ARG A 67 -10.39 5.27 0.03
N MET A 68 -10.38 5.47 1.34
CA MET A 68 -9.18 5.93 2.05
C MET A 68 -8.05 4.87 2.04
N LEU A 69 -8.39 3.59 2.12
CA LEU A 69 -7.41 2.51 1.97
C LEU A 69 -6.83 2.47 0.55
N ASP A 70 -7.66 2.67 -0.47
CA ASP A 70 -7.24 2.74 -1.86
C ASP A 70 -6.32 3.95 -2.11
N ASP A 71 -6.61 5.12 -1.51
CA ASP A 71 -5.75 6.32 -1.58
C ASP A 71 -4.37 6.08 -0.94
N ILE A 72 -4.33 5.40 0.22
CA ILE A 72 -3.08 4.99 0.86
C ILE A 72 -2.32 4.02 -0.04
N ASN A 73 -3.01 3.02 -0.59
CA ASN A 73 -2.42 2.02 -1.47
C ASN A 73 -1.81 2.66 -2.72
N ALA A 74 -2.54 3.57 -3.38
CA ALA A 74 -2.06 4.32 -4.54
C ALA A 74 -0.81 5.14 -4.20
N SER A 75 -0.85 5.87 -3.08
CA SER A 75 0.28 6.69 -2.61
C SER A 75 1.54 5.86 -2.37
N LEU A 76 1.41 4.70 -1.72
CA LEU A 76 2.53 3.80 -1.45
C LEU A 76 3.11 3.18 -2.73
N ASN A 77 2.26 2.80 -3.69
CA ASN A 77 2.71 2.31 -4.99
C ASN A 77 3.49 3.40 -5.75
N THR A 78 3.01 4.65 -5.73
CA THR A 78 3.70 5.79 -6.35
C THR A 78 5.08 6.00 -5.72
N ILE A 79 5.17 6.06 -4.39
CA ILE A 79 6.44 6.23 -3.67
C ILE A 79 7.40 5.08 -4.01
N TYR A 80 6.91 3.85 -4.02
CA TYR A 80 7.71 2.67 -4.35
C TYR A 80 8.26 2.73 -5.79
N HIS A 81 7.43 3.05 -6.78
CA HIS A 81 7.89 3.20 -8.17
C HIS A 81 8.85 4.37 -8.34
N GLU A 82 8.68 5.47 -7.62
CA GLU A 82 9.64 6.57 -7.63
C GLU A 82 10.99 6.16 -7.05
N MET A 83 11.02 5.42 -5.94
CA MET A 83 12.26 4.90 -5.35
C MET A 83 12.96 3.97 -6.34
N GLN A 84 12.24 3.02 -6.94
CA GLN A 84 12.81 2.14 -7.97
C GLN A 84 13.41 2.92 -9.15
N ARG A 85 12.71 3.94 -9.65
CA ARG A 85 13.21 4.79 -10.75
C ARG A 85 14.47 5.54 -10.35
N ARG A 86 14.55 6.05 -9.12
CA ARG A 86 15.74 6.77 -8.60
C ARG A 86 16.92 5.82 -8.44
N ASP A 87 16.70 4.64 -7.88
CA ASP A 87 17.75 3.63 -7.70
C ASP A 87 18.24 3.10 -9.05
N TRP A 88 17.34 2.90 -10.02
CA TRP A 88 17.70 2.62 -11.41
C TRP A 88 18.62 3.70 -12.01
N LYS A 89 18.25 4.98 -11.89
CA LYS A 89 19.07 6.09 -12.40
C LYS A 89 20.44 6.14 -11.73
N LYS A 90 20.51 5.98 -10.40
CA LYS A 90 21.76 5.95 -9.64
C LYS A 90 22.68 4.81 -10.09
N SER A 91 22.14 3.59 -10.25
CA SER A 91 22.93 2.43 -10.68
C SER A 91 23.59 2.60 -12.05
N ARG A 92 23.06 3.51 -12.90
CA ARG A 92 23.58 3.83 -14.23
C ARG A 92 24.33 5.16 -14.32
N GLY A 93 24.58 5.83 -13.18
CA GLY A 93 25.27 7.13 -13.16
C GLY A 93 24.50 8.26 -13.87
N LEU A 94 23.17 8.14 -14.02
CA LEU A 94 22.37 9.13 -14.75
C LEU A 94 21.96 10.30 -13.85
N PRO A 95 21.96 11.55 -14.37
CA PRO A 95 21.55 12.71 -13.59
C PRO A 95 20.04 12.67 -13.26
N PRO A 96 19.58 13.31 -12.16
CA PRO A 96 18.17 13.32 -11.75
C PRO A 96 17.20 13.81 -12.84
N SER A 97 17.67 14.74 -13.69
CA SER A 97 16.94 15.36 -14.81
C SER A 97 16.80 14.47 -16.04
N ALA A 98 17.53 13.36 -16.14
CA ALA A 98 17.42 12.46 -17.28
C ALA A 98 16.09 11.70 -17.23
N SER A 99 15.19 11.98 -18.17
CA SER A 99 13.98 11.17 -18.38
C SER A 99 14.38 9.78 -18.88
N PRO A 100 13.86 8.68 -18.29
CA PRO A 100 14.11 7.37 -18.85
C PRO A 100 13.41 7.29 -20.21
N LYS A 101 14.19 7.24 -21.30
CA LYS A 101 13.67 6.70 -22.56
C LYS A 101 13.46 5.22 -22.30
N LEU A 102 12.20 4.80 -22.15
CA LEU A 102 11.85 3.39 -22.21
C LEU A 102 12.40 2.86 -23.54
N PRO A 103 13.20 1.77 -23.53
CA PRO A 103 13.57 1.14 -24.77
C PRO A 103 12.30 0.70 -25.51
N PRO A 104 12.26 0.76 -26.84
CA PRO A 104 11.12 0.27 -27.61
C PRO A 104 10.83 -1.19 -27.23
N LEU A 105 9.55 -1.60 -27.28
CA LEU A 105 9.13 -2.96 -26.94
C LEU A 105 9.86 -4.05 -27.74
N SER A 106 10.43 -3.71 -28.91
CA SER A 106 11.29 -4.59 -29.71
C SER A 106 12.65 -4.92 -29.08
N GLN A 107 13.02 -4.25 -27.98
CA GLN A 107 14.30 -4.40 -27.28
C GLN A 107 14.13 -5.01 -25.87
N LEU A 108 12.90 -5.35 -25.49
CA LEU A 108 12.62 -6.10 -24.26
C LEU A 108 12.45 -7.57 -24.64
N ASN A 109 13.54 -8.33 -24.49
CA ASN A 109 13.57 -9.78 -24.64
C ASN A 109 13.32 -10.45 -23.28
#